data_AF-A0A6B1HYZ5-F1
#
_entry.id   AF-A0A6B1HYZ5-F1
#
_cell.length_a   1.000
_cell.length_b   1.000
_cell.length_c   1.000
_cell.angle_alpha   90.00
_cell.angle_beta   90.00
_cell.angle_gamma   90.00
#
_symmetry.space_group_name_H-M   'P 1'
#
loop_
_entity.id
_entity.type
_entity.pdbx_description
1 polymer ?
#
loop_
_entity_poly.entity_id
_entity_poly.type
_entity_poly.pdbx_seq_one_letter_code
_entity_poly.pdbx_strand_id
1 'polypeptide(L)' 'MVRVEANIPFVEPPEWAVLERSLIDLMDASVHPLMERYVRPDGSVLWPPTEDFSSIDGLDDAYESFHNWPLFYLMGGGDH' A
#
# COMPACT_ATOMS: atom_id res chain seq x y z
N MET A 1 7.03 3.39 34.33
CA MET A 1 7.31 2.57 33.13
C MET A 1 6.50 1.30 33.25
N VAL A 2 5.59 1.03 32.30
CA VAL A 2 4.78 -0.20 32.31
C VAL A 2 5.59 -1.30 31.66
N ARG A 3 5.74 -2.44 32.35
CA ARG A 3 6.35 -3.65 31.79
C ARG A 3 5.22 -4.57 31.33
N VAL A 4 5.20 -4.86 30.03
CA VAL A 4 4.30 -5.85 29.43
C VAL A 4 5.13 -7.11 29.17
N GLU A 5 4.61 -8.26 29.59
CA GLU A 5 5.26 -9.55 29.41
C GLU A 5 4.24 -10.53 28.84
N ALA A 6 4.55 -11.13 27.69
CA ALA A 6 3.69 -12.12 27.06
C ALA A 6 3.83 -13.44 27.82
N ASN A 7 2.76 -13.87 28.47
CA ASN A 7 2.72 -15.10 29.27
C ASN A 7 1.65 -16.09 28.78
N ILE A 8 0.96 -15.77 27.69
CA ILE A 8 -0.04 -16.63 27.05
C ILE A 8 0.52 -17.11 25.70
N PRO A 9 0.62 -18.42 25.46
CA PRO A 9 1.10 -18.94 24.21
C PRO A 9 0.09 -18.66 23.07
N PHE A 10 0.61 -18.15 21.95
CA PHE A 10 -0.15 -17.93 20.72
C PHE A 10 0.00 -19.16 19.82
N VAL A 11 -0.81 -20.19 20.10
CA VAL A 11 -0.69 -21.51 19.46
C VAL A 11 -1.49 -21.66 18.17
N GLU A 12 -2.58 -20.90 18.04
CA GLU A 12 -3.43 -20.92 16.85
C GLU A 12 -3.87 -19.48 16.57
N PRO A 13 -3.36 -18.86 15.49
CA PRO A 13 -3.80 -17.53 15.12
C PRO A 13 -5.30 -17.57 14.77
N PRO A 14 -6.07 -16.55 15.19
CA PRO A 14 -7.46 -16.47 14.78
C PRO A 14 -7.54 -16.32 13.26
N GLU A 15 -8.57 -16.90 12.65
CA GLU A 15 -8.75 -16.94 11.19
C GLU A 15 -8.63 -15.54 10.55
N TRP A 16 -9.21 -14.52 11.17
CA TRP A 16 -9.14 -13.15 10.66
C TRP A 16 -7.69 -12.65 10.50
N ALA A 17 -6.76 -13.06 11.37
CA ALA A 17 -5.36 -12.60 11.30
C ALA A 17 -4.62 -13.27 10.14
N VAL A 18 -4.96 -14.52 9.84
CA VAL A 18 -4.42 -15.24 8.68
C VAL A 18 -4.95 -14.63 7.38
N LEU A 19 -6.25 -14.31 7.35
CA LEU A 19 -6.89 -13.65 6.22
C LEU A 19 -6.36 -12.23 6.01
N GLU A 20 -6.14 -11.47 7.07
CA GLU A 20 -5.53 -10.14 7.00
C GLU A 20 -4.13 -10.20 6.37
N ARG A 21 -3.29 -11.16 6.79
CA ARG A 21 -1.96 -11.36 6.16
C ARG A 21 -2.08 -11.67 4.67
N SER A 22 -3.02 -12.53 4.31
CA SER A 22 -3.29 -12.89 2.92
C SER A 22 -3.79 -11.69 2.09
N LEU A 23 -4.59 -10.81 2.70
CA LEU A 23 -5.05 -9.57 2.09
C LEU A 23 -3.89 -8.60 1.86
N ILE A 24 -3.00 -8.43 2.84
CA ILE A 24 -1.81 -7.59 2.69
C ILE A 24 -0.93 -8.10 1.54
N ASP A 25 -0.67 -9.41 1.48
CA ASP A 25 0.12 -10.02 0.40
C ASP A 25 -0.51 -9.79 -0.98
N LEU A 26 -1.85 -9.81 -1.07
CA LEU A 26 -2.57 -9.48 -2.30
C LEU A 26 -2.46 -8.00 -2.66
N MET A 27 -2.57 -7.12 -1.67
CA MET A 27 -2.45 -5.67 -1.86
C MET A 27 -1.04 -5.25 -2.29
N ASP A 28 0.00 -5.97 -1.86
CA ASP A 28 1.40 -5.71 -2.28
C ASP A 28 1.54 -5.75 -3.81
N ALA A 29 0.81 -6.63 -4.49
CA ALA A 29 0.83 -6.71 -5.94
C ALA A 29 0.30 -5.45 -6.64
N SER A 30 -0.50 -4.61 -5.96
CA SER A 30 -1.07 -3.38 -6.52
C SER A 30 -0.03 -2.29 -6.76
N VAL A 31 1.15 -2.37 -6.13
CA VAL A 31 2.23 -1.39 -6.31
C VAL A 31 2.70 -1.34 -7.77
N HIS A 32 2.80 -2.49 -8.43
CA HIS A 32 3.36 -2.59 -9.78
C HIS A 32 2.53 -1.83 -10.83
N PRO A 33 1.22 -2.10 -11.01
CA PRO A 33 0.42 -1.36 -11.99
C PRO A 33 0.31 0.12 -11.65
N LEU A 34 0.34 0.51 -10.37
CA LEU A 34 0.26 1.90 -9.95
C LEU A 34 1.54 2.67 -10.29
N MET A 35 2.71 2.08 -10.03
CA MET A 35 4.01 2.64 -10.41
C MET A 35 4.14 2.75 -11.93
N GLU A 36 3.72 1.73 -12.68
CA GLU A 36 3.72 1.76 -14.15
C GLU A 36 2.79 2.86 -14.70
N ARG A 37 1.65 3.09 -14.04
CA ARG A 37 0.63 4.05 -14.49
C ARG A 37 1.00 5.51 -14.17
N TYR A 38 1.60 5.78 -13.01
CA TYR A 38 1.70 7.13 -12.44
C TYR A 38 3.11 7.58 -12.08
N VAL A 39 4.16 6.79 -12.33
CA VAL A 39 5.53 7.15 -11.95
C VAL A 39 6.50 6.98 -13.12
N ARG A 40 7.31 8.00 -13.38
CA ARG A 40 8.38 7.93 -14.38
C ARG A 40 9.54 7.06 -13.89
N PRO A 41 10.42 6.59 -14.80
CA PRO A 41 11.64 5.86 -14.40
C PRO A 41 12.56 6.61 -13.44
N ASP A 42 12.48 7.94 -13.37
CA ASP A 42 13.25 8.79 -12.45
C ASP A 42 12.60 9.00 -11.07
N GLY A 43 11.43 8.38 -10.84
CA GLY A 43 10.67 8.49 -9.59
C GLY A 43 9.76 9.72 -9.50
N SER A 44 9.69 10.57 -10.53
CA SER A 44 8.74 11.69 -10.55
C SER A 44 7.32 11.21 -10.89
N VAL A 45 6.31 11.90 -10.36
CA VAL A 45 4.90 11.65 -10.72
C VAL A 45 4.68 11.95 -12.20
N LEU A 46 4.10 10.99 -12.91
CA LEU A 46 3.71 11.10 -14.31
C LEU A 46 2.36 11.83 -14.41
N TRP A 47 2.41 13.12 -14.71
CA TRP A 47 1.25 13.95 -15.02
C TRP A 47 1.51 14.90 -16.20
N PRO A 48 0.56 15.05 -17.16
CA PRO A 48 -0.57 14.14 -17.38
C PRO A 48 -0.08 12.74 -17.79
N PRO A 49 -0.88 11.69 -17.57
CA PRO A 49 -0.47 10.33 -17.88
C PRO A 49 -0.39 10.03 -19.38
N THR A 50 -1.07 10.81 -20.22
CA THR A 50 -1.04 10.73 -21.67
C THR A 50 -1.06 12.14 -22.29
N GLU A 51 -0.57 12.29 -23.53
CA GLU A 51 -0.52 13.59 -24.22
C GLU A 51 -1.92 14.15 -24.57
N ASP A 52 -2.90 13.28 -24.73
CA ASP A 52 -4.30 13.59 -25.08
C ASP A 52 -5.20 13.75 -23.85
N PHE A 53 -4.65 13.68 -22.64
CA PHE A 53 -5.43 13.80 -21.41
C PHE A 53 -6.04 15.20 -21.28
N SER A 54 -7.37 15.28 -21.21
CA SER A 54 -8.12 16.54 -21.25
C SER A 54 -9.00 16.82 -20.01
N SER A 55 -8.98 15.95 -19.00
CA SER A 55 -9.78 16.14 -17.78
C SER A 55 -9.07 17.05 -16.78
N ILE A 56 -9.83 17.77 -15.95
CA ILE A 56 -9.29 18.48 -14.77
C ILE A 56 -9.27 17.53 -13.56
N ASP A 57 -10.19 16.57 -13.51
CA ASP A 57 -10.48 15.68 -12.37
C ASP A 57 -9.61 14.40 -12.35
N GLY A 58 -8.38 14.42 -12.86
CA GLY A 58 -7.49 13.27 -12.71
C GLY A 58 -6.14 13.60 -12.08
N LEU A 59 -5.90 14.89 -11.79
CA LEU A 59 -4.63 15.31 -11.19
C LEU A 59 -4.52 14.77 -9.77
N ASP A 60 -5.65 14.77 -9.06
CA ASP A 60 -5.85 14.14 -7.77
C ASP A 60 -5.57 12.66 -7.80
N ASP A 61 -6.08 11.91 -8.78
CA ASP A 61 -5.78 10.47 -8.93
C ASP A 61 -4.27 10.20 -8.91
N ALA A 62 -3.47 11.08 -9.52
CA ALA A 62 -2.03 10.90 -9.62
C ALA A 62 -1.29 10.98 -8.27
N TYR A 63 -1.76 11.75 -7.28
CA TYR A 63 -1.11 11.80 -5.96
C TYR A 63 -1.92 11.10 -4.87
N GLU A 64 -3.25 11.07 -4.97
CA GLU A 64 -4.13 10.38 -4.02
C GLU A 64 -3.91 8.88 -4.07
N SER A 65 -3.49 8.30 -5.20
CA SER A 65 -3.12 6.88 -5.30
C SER A 65 -2.11 6.41 -4.22
N PHE A 66 -1.34 7.31 -3.62
CA PHE A 66 -0.30 7.00 -2.63
C PHE A 66 -0.69 7.23 -1.17
N HIS A 67 -1.84 7.87 -0.89
CA HIS A 67 -2.15 8.38 0.47
C HIS A 67 -2.21 7.28 1.55
N ASN A 68 -2.62 6.07 1.19
CA ASN A 68 -2.76 4.95 2.13
C ASN A 68 -1.48 4.12 2.31
N TRP A 69 -0.43 4.38 1.52
CA TRP A 69 0.79 3.59 1.57
C TRP A 69 1.50 3.64 2.92
N PRO A 70 1.63 4.80 3.60
CA PRO A 70 2.25 4.84 4.92
C PRO A 70 1.55 3.95 5.94
N LEU A 71 0.21 3.92 5.93
CA LEU A 71 -0.57 3.04 6.81
C LEU A 71 -0.37 1.58 6.42
N PHE A 72 -0.40 1.27 5.13
CA PHE A 72 -0.17 -0.07 4.62
C PHE A 72 1.21 -0.63 5.03
N TYR A 73 2.29 0.15 4.89
CA TYR A 73 3.61 -0.21 5.37
C TYR A 73 3.65 -0.41 6.89
N LEU A 74 2.99 0.46 7.66
CA LEU A 74 2.91 0.32 9.12
C LEU A 74 2.19 -0.97 9.55
N MET A 75 1.21 -1.41 8.78
CA MET A 75 0.45 -2.64 9.00
C MET A 75 1.18 -3.91 8.53
N GLY A 76 2.33 -3.76 7.86
CA GLY A 76 3.14 -4.88 7.39
C GLY A 76 3.03 -5.17 5.88
N GLY A 77 2.68 -4.19 5.05
CA GLY A 77 2.83 -4.30 3.59
C GLY A 77 4.28 -4.06 3.13
N GLY A 78 4.67 -4.64 1.99
CA GLY A 78 6.00 -4.53 1.39
C GLY A 78 7.04 -5.53 1.92
N ASP A 79 8.26 -5.44 1.39
CA ASP A 79 9.41 -6.23 1.85
C ASP A 79 9.90 -5.69 3.20
N HIS A 80 9.73 -6.48 4.27
CA HIS A 80 10.27 -6.22 5.62
C HIS A 80 11.61 -6.89 5.85
#